data_AF-A0A0R1KWQ0-F1
#
_entry.id   AF-A0A0R1KWQ0-F1
#
_cell.length_a   1.000
_cell.length_b   1.000
_cell.length_c   1.000
_cell.angle_alpha   90.00
_cell.angle_beta   90.00
_cell.angle_gamma   90.00
#
_symmetry.space_group_name_H-M   'P 1'
#
loop_
_entity.id
_entity.type
_entity.pdbx_description
1 polymer ?
#
loop_
_entity_poly.entity_id
_entity_poly.type
_entity_poly.pdbx_seq_one_letter_code
_entity_poly.pdbx_strand_id
1 'polypeptide(L)'
;MGGILLKTVLILGAAGQISSFLIPQLLKQTDFNLKLYARNASNRIKVTDPKRETVIDGDFNDKDTLNKAMDGVDAVYLNEMRDITSVNNIIEAMDANHVRQFIGATVLGIEDEVKGAFGQWNTSMIESSITKRKVTAKAIKDSDLTYTLLRLAWLYDKDGNTNYELTQSGEPFGGTEVTRQAVAQLIVDILNDDSRKYARKSLGVNEPNTNFDKPSFY
;
A
#
# COMPACT_ATOMS: atom_id res chain seq x y z
N MET A 1 25.33 -16.50 -19.29
CA MET A 1 24.40 -15.37 -19.32
C MET A 1 23.35 -15.61 -18.24
N GLY A 2 23.60 -15.16 -17.01
CA GLY A 2 22.57 -15.18 -15.97
C GLY A 2 21.67 -13.98 -16.20
N GLY A 3 20.52 -14.18 -16.84
CA GLY A 3 19.53 -13.11 -16.96
C GLY A 3 19.08 -12.73 -15.55
N ILE A 4 19.27 -11.47 -15.17
CA ILE A 4 18.58 -10.91 -14.00
C ILE A 4 17.09 -11.04 -14.32
N LEU A 5 16.38 -11.89 -13.59
CA LEU A 5 14.93 -11.96 -13.67
C LEU A 5 14.38 -10.59 -13.27
N LEU A 6 13.64 -9.96 -14.19
CA LEU A 6 13.00 -8.67 -13.93
C LEU A 6 11.84 -8.86 -12.95
N LYS A 7 11.89 -8.11 -11.84
CA LYS A 7 10.87 -8.16 -10.79
C LYS A 7 9.51 -7.75 -11.34
N THR A 8 8.48 -8.53 -11.04
CA THR A 8 7.08 -8.27 -11.39
C THR A 8 6.29 -7.89 -10.15
N VAL A 9 5.69 -6.70 -10.16
CA VAL A 9 4.89 -6.16 -9.06
C VAL A 9 3.42 -6.16 -9.45
N LEU A 10 2.58 -6.80 -8.64
CA LEU A 10 1.13 -6.72 -8.76
C LEU A 10 0.59 -5.58 -7.89
N ILE A 11 -0.04 -4.61 -8.53
CA ILE A 11 -0.69 -3.47 -7.89
C ILE A 11 -2.20 -3.76 -7.82
N LEU A 12 -2.67 -4.10 -6.63
CA LEU A 12 -4.08 -4.33 -6.32
C LEU A 12 -4.75 -3.00 -5.95
N GLY A 13 -5.78 -2.61 -6.72
CA GLY A 13 -6.34 -1.27 -6.65
C GLY A 13 -5.52 -0.27 -7.48
N ALA A 14 -5.08 -0.69 -8.66
CA ALA A 14 -4.23 0.11 -9.55
C ALA A 14 -4.86 1.42 -10.05
N ALA A 15 -6.20 1.53 -9.99
CA ALA A 15 -6.92 2.77 -10.29
C ALA A 15 -7.14 3.69 -9.06
N GLY A 16 -6.43 3.43 -7.96
CA GLY A 16 -6.44 4.26 -6.74
C GLY A 16 -5.52 5.48 -6.83
N GLN A 17 -5.75 6.48 -5.97
CA GLN A 17 -5.01 7.76 -6.02
C GLN A 17 -3.52 7.63 -5.67
N ILE A 18 -3.13 6.73 -4.75
CA ILE A 18 -1.69 6.48 -4.52
C ILE A 18 -1.11 5.75 -5.72
N SER A 19 -1.82 4.74 -6.25
CA SER A 19 -1.42 3.98 -7.43
C SER A 19 -1.16 4.87 -8.66
N SER A 20 -1.95 5.94 -8.87
CA SER A 20 -1.72 6.87 -9.99
C SER A 20 -0.40 7.65 -9.89
N PHE A 21 0.18 7.78 -8.70
CA PHE A 21 1.54 8.32 -8.52
C PHE A 21 2.60 7.21 -8.51
N LEU A 22 2.27 6.05 -7.93
CA LEU A 22 3.19 4.91 -7.81
C LEU A 22 3.58 4.32 -9.17
N ILE A 23 2.60 4.06 -10.05
CA ILE A 23 2.83 3.43 -11.36
C ILE A 23 3.86 4.22 -12.19
N PRO A 24 3.70 5.53 -12.46
CA PRO A 24 4.69 6.27 -13.22
C PRO A 24 6.05 6.38 -12.49
N GLN A 25 6.07 6.41 -11.16
CA GLN A 25 7.33 6.40 -10.41
C GLN A 25 8.09 5.07 -10.56
N LEU A 26 7.40 3.93 -10.46
CA LEU A 26 8.02 2.61 -10.68
C LEU A 26 8.57 2.48 -12.09
N LEU A 27 7.80 2.89 -13.11
CA LEU A 27 8.25 2.86 -14.50
C LEU A 27 9.47 3.75 -14.76
N LYS A 28 9.59 4.86 -14.02
CA LYS A 28 10.70 5.81 -14.16
C LYS A 28 11.95 5.38 -13.39
N GLN A 29 11.78 4.79 -12.20
CA GLN A 29 12.87 4.54 -11.25
C GLN A 29 13.37 3.09 -11.27
N THR A 30 12.67 2.19 -11.96
CA THR A 30 12.98 0.75 -11.96
C THR A 30 12.77 0.14 -13.34
N ASP A 31 13.27 -1.08 -13.53
CA ASP A 31 12.99 -1.93 -14.70
C ASP A 31 11.87 -2.94 -14.44
N PHE A 32 11.04 -2.73 -13.40
CA PHE A 32 10.02 -3.70 -13.01
C PHE A 32 8.91 -3.82 -14.05
N ASN A 33 8.35 -5.03 -14.15
CA ASN A 33 7.07 -5.25 -14.81
C ASN A 33 5.94 -5.02 -13.81
N LEU A 34 4.83 -4.44 -14.26
CA LEU A 34 3.68 -4.08 -13.46
C LEU A 34 2.44 -4.81 -13.95
N LYS A 35 1.80 -5.56 -13.06
CA LYS A 35 0.43 -6.04 -13.25
C LYS A 35 -0.53 -5.10 -12.53
N LEU A 36 -1.46 -4.51 -13.25
CA LEU A 36 -2.33 -3.44 -12.79
C LEU A 36 -3.75 -3.99 -12.63
N TYR A 37 -4.11 -4.36 -11.40
CA TYR A 37 -5.38 -5.01 -11.11
C TYR A 37 -6.38 -4.03 -10.50
N ALA A 38 -7.53 -3.85 -11.14
CA ALA A 38 -8.63 -3.05 -10.61
C ALA A 38 -9.99 -3.42 -11.22
N ARG A 39 -11.06 -2.97 -10.57
CA ARG A 39 -12.39 -2.98 -11.19
C ARG A 39 -12.46 -1.97 -12.33
N ASN A 40 -12.92 -2.43 -13.49
CA ASN A 40 -13.02 -1.62 -14.71
C ASN A 40 -11.67 -0.95 -15.07
N ALA A 41 -10.58 -1.70 -14.88
CA ALA A 41 -9.21 -1.25 -15.03
C ALA A 41 -8.95 -0.74 -16.46
N SER A 42 -9.39 -1.47 -17.48
CA SER A 42 -9.19 -1.08 -18.89
C SER A 42 -9.77 0.29 -19.26
N ASN A 43 -10.78 0.76 -18.52
CA ASN A 43 -11.41 2.07 -18.72
C ASN A 43 -10.86 3.16 -17.79
N ARG A 44 -10.14 2.79 -16.73
CA ARG A 44 -9.70 3.71 -15.66
C ARG A 44 -8.20 3.93 -15.63
N ILE A 45 -7.43 3.05 -16.26
CA ILE A 45 -5.97 3.04 -16.25
C ILE A 45 -5.49 3.27 -17.68
N LYS A 46 -4.71 4.32 -17.87
CA LYS A 46 -4.03 4.59 -19.13
C LYS A 46 -2.65 3.95 -19.09
N VAL A 47 -2.44 2.94 -19.94
CA VAL A 47 -1.12 2.33 -20.15
C VAL A 47 -0.20 3.34 -20.84
N THR A 48 0.99 3.52 -20.28
CA THR A 48 2.04 4.43 -20.78
C THR A 48 3.27 3.69 -21.31
N ASP A 49 3.49 2.46 -20.85
CA ASP A 49 4.54 1.54 -21.28
C ASP A 49 3.97 0.11 -21.45
N PRO A 50 3.43 -0.22 -22.64
CA PRO A 50 2.79 -1.53 -22.88
C PRO A 50 3.76 -2.71 -22.85
N LYS A 51 5.08 -2.48 -22.77
CA LYS A 51 6.07 -3.56 -22.62
C LYS A 51 6.21 -4.01 -21.17
N ARG A 52 5.92 -3.11 -20.22
CA ARG A 52 6.08 -3.35 -18.78
C ARG A 52 4.77 -3.34 -18.03
N GLU A 53 3.69 -2.81 -18.60
CA GLU A 53 2.38 -2.76 -17.95
C GLU A 53 1.40 -3.77 -18.53
N THR A 54 0.80 -4.58 -17.67
CA THR A 54 -0.33 -5.47 -18.01
C THR A 54 -1.55 -5.07 -17.19
N VAL A 55 -2.63 -4.66 -17.85
CA VAL A 55 -3.89 -4.29 -17.18
C VAL A 55 -4.77 -5.52 -17.01
N ILE A 56 -5.32 -5.70 -15.81
CA ILE A 56 -6.18 -6.83 -15.46
C ILE A 56 -7.47 -6.28 -14.83
N ASP A 57 -8.58 -6.51 -15.52
CA ASP A 57 -9.91 -6.26 -14.98
C ASP A 57 -10.27 -7.37 -13.97
N GLY A 58 -10.60 -6.97 -12.74
CA GLY A 58 -10.99 -7.94 -11.72
C GLY A 58 -11.54 -7.32 -10.44
N ASP A 59 -12.13 -8.19 -9.62
CA ASP A 59 -12.65 -7.91 -8.27
C ASP A 59 -11.97 -8.86 -7.28
N PHE A 60 -11.59 -8.40 -6.09
CA PHE A 60 -10.90 -9.24 -5.09
C PHE A 60 -11.72 -10.44 -4.62
N ASN A 61 -13.03 -10.47 -4.88
CA ASN A 61 -13.90 -11.62 -4.61
C ASN A 61 -13.96 -12.64 -5.76
N ASP A 62 -13.46 -12.28 -6.94
CA ASP A 62 -13.20 -13.23 -8.03
C ASP A 62 -11.84 -13.91 -7.79
N LYS A 63 -11.89 -15.01 -7.04
CA LYS A 63 -10.71 -15.80 -6.66
C LYS A 63 -9.93 -16.30 -7.88
N ASP A 64 -10.60 -16.68 -8.97
CA ASP A 64 -9.94 -17.24 -10.15
C ASP A 64 -9.12 -16.18 -10.87
N THR A 65 -9.70 -15.00 -11.09
CA THR A 65 -8.99 -13.88 -11.74
C THR A 65 -7.88 -13.34 -10.84
N LEU A 66 -8.11 -13.26 -9.53
CA LEU A 66 -7.08 -12.87 -8.55
C LEU A 66 -5.91 -13.86 -8.55
N ASN A 67 -6.19 -15.17 -8.53
CA ASN A 67 -5.16 -16.21 -8.56
C ASN A 67 -4.33 -16.16 -9.86
N LYS A 68 -4.98 -16.01 -11.02
CA LYS A 68 -4.28 -15.82 -12.31
C LYS A 68 -3.41 -14.57 -12.34
N ALA A 69 -3.83 -13.50 -11.68
CA ALA A 69 -3.03 -12.27 -11.62
C ALA A 69 -1.72 -12.46 -10.84
N MET A 70 -1.69 -13.36 -9.85
CA MET A 70 -0.53 -13.66 -8.99
C MET A 70 0.56 -14.48 -9.69
N ASP A 71 0.28 -15.12 -10.82
CA ASP A 71 1.25 -15.96 -11.53
C ASP A 71 2.52 -15.17 -11.91
N GLY A 72 3.70 -15.66 -11.53
CA GLY A 72 4.98 -14.99 -11.79
C GLY A 72 5.15 -13.62 -11.12
N VAL A 73 4.38 -13.31 -10.07
CA VAL A 73 4.51 -12.07 -9.28
C VAL A 73 5.55 -12.25 -8.18
N ASP A 74 6.44 -11.27 -8.01
CA ASP A 74 7.44 -11.27 -6.94
C ASP A 74 6.97 -10.50 -5.71
N ALA A 75 6.18 -9.44 -5.90
CA ALA A 75 5.68 -8.60 -4.83
C ALA A 75 4.27 -8.07 -5.12
N VAL A 76 3.47 -7.93 -4.06
CA VAL A 76 2.11 -7.38 -4.12
C VAL A 76 2.06 -6.07 -3.35
N TYR A 77 1.49 -5.03 -3.95
CA TYR A 77 1.04 -3.82 -3.25
C TYR A 77 -0.49 -3.77 -3.27
N LEU A 78 -1.10 -3.60 -2.09
CA LEU A 78 -2.53 -3.39 -1.93
C LEU A 78 -2.81 -1.95 -1.49
N ASN A 79 -3.47 -1.20 -2.38
CA ASN A 79 -3.76 0.21 -2.18
C ASN A 79 -4.72 0.50 -1.01
N GLU A 80 -5.52 -0.47 -0.59
CA GLU A 80 -6.39 -0.30 0.57
C GLU A 80 -6.94 -1.62 1.14
N MET A 81 -6.95 -1.75 2.46
CA MET A 81 -7.40 -2.96 3.18
C MET A 81 -8.77 -2.77 3.88
N ARG A 82 -9.84 -2.47 3.13
CA ARG A 82 -11.16 -2.16 3.72
C ARG A 82 -11.97 -3.38 4.17
N ASP A 83 -11.78 -4.51 3.51
CA ASP A 83 -12.68 -5.65 3.59
C ASP A 83 -11.90 -6.93 3.91
N ILE A 84 -12.37 -7.69 4.90
CA ILE A 84 -11.68 -8.88 5.39
C ILE A 84 -11.77 -10.05 4.42
N THR A 85 -12.89 -10.20 3.70
CA THR A 85 -13.04 -11.23 2.67
C THR A 85 -12.01 -11.03 1.57
N SER A 86 -11.89 -9.79 1.08
CA SER A 86 -10.91 -9.40 0.07
C SER A 86 -9.48 -9.66 0.53
N VAL A 87 -9.13 -9.28 1.76
CA VAL A 87 -7.79 -9.52 2.33
C VAL A 87 -7.48 -11.00 2.44
N ASN A 88 -8.42 -11.82 2.92
CA ASN A 88 -8.23 -13.26 3.02
C ASN A 88 -8.05 -13.91 1.65
N ASN A 89 -8.85 -13.51 0.64
CA ASN A 89 -8.68 -14.00 -0.73
C ASN A 89 -7.30 -13.64 -1.30
N ILE A 90 -6.78 -12.45 -0.98
CA ILE A 90 -5.45 -12.02 -1.41
C ILE A 90 -4.37 -12.87 -0.74
N ILE A 91 -4.46 -13.12 0.56
CA ILE A 91 -3.53 -14.01 1.28
C ILE A 91 -3.55 -15.41 0.66
N GLU A 92 -4.74 -16.00 0.47
CA GLU A 92 -4.91 -17.32 -0.17
C GLU A 92 -4.28 -17.37 -1.58
N ALA A 93 -4.51 -16.34 -2.40
CA ALA A 93 -3.95 -16.27 -3.74
C ALA A 93 -2.42 -16.10 -3.75
N MET A 94 -1.88 -15.32 -2.81
CA MET A 94 -0.44 -15.19 -2.64
C MET A 94 0.20 -16.51 -2.22
N ASP A 95 -0.44 -17.25 -1.31
CA ASP A 95 0.02 -18.57 -0.88
C ASP A 95 0.02 -19.61 -1.99
N ALA A 96 -1.05 -19.66 -2.78
CA ALA A 96 -1.16 -20.56 -3.93
C ALA A 96 -0.08 -20.33 -4.99
N ASN A 97 0.49 -19.12 -5.07
CA ASN A 97 1.51 -18.74 -6.05
C ASN A 97 2.89 -18.55 -5.41
N HIS A 98 3.07 -18.92 -4.14
CA HIS A 98 4.33 -18.77 -3.41
C HIS A 98 4.86 -17.32 -3.35
N VAL A 99 3.97 -16.33 -3.45
CA VAL A 99 4.32 -14.91 -3.34
C VAL A 99 4.36 -14.55 -1.85
N ARG A 100 5.41 -13.86 -1.42
CA ARG A 100 5.65 -13.56 0.00
C ARG A 100 5.79 -12.08 0.31
N GLN A 101 6.32 -11.26 -0.59
CA GLN A 101 6.47 -9.82 -0.35
C GLN A 101 5.12 -9.11 -0.51
N PHE A 102 4.61 -8.52 0.57
CA PHE A 102 3.33 -7.80 0.59
C PHE A 102 3.52 -6.40 1.17
N ILE A 103 2.96 -5.39 0.51
CA ILE A 103 2.88 -4.01 1.02
C ILE A 103 1.40 -3.62 1.09
N GLY A 104 0.90 -3.29 2.28
CA GLY A 104 -0.52 -2.97 2.47
C GLY A 104 -0.73 -1.58 3.03
N ALA A 105 -1.45 -0.73 2.30
CA ALA A 105 -1.87 0.56 2.80
C ALA A 105 -3.07 0.44 3.75
N THR A 106 -2.95 1.03 4.93
CA THR A 106 -3.98 1.15 5.96
C THR A 106 -4.01 2.57 6.52
N VAL A 107 -4.79 2.79 7.58
CA VAL A 107 -4.94 4.10 8.22
C VAL A 107 -4.18 4.14 9.53
N LEU A 108 -3.73 5.33 9.92
CA LEU A 108 -3.34 5.62 11.30
C LEU A 108 -4.44 5.24 12.31
N GLY A 109 -4.04 4.86 13.53
CA GLY A 109 -4.94 4.58 14.64
C GLY A 109 -5.33 3.10 14.79
N ILE A 110 -4.93 2.23 13.85
CA ILE A 110 -5.20 0.79 13.96
C ILE A 110 -4.36 0.11 15.05
N GLU A 111 -3.37 0.78 15.61
CA GLU A 111 -2.54 0.31 16.72
C GLU A 111 -2.68 1.17 17.98
N ASP A 112 -3.74 1.99 18.06
CA ASP A 112 -4.02 2.89 19.18
C ASP A 112 -2.88 3.90 19.45
N GLU A 113 -2.16 4.27 18.38
CA GLU A 113 -0.95 5.07 18.41
C GLU A 113 -1.17 6.59 18.30
N VAL A 114 -2.39 7.00 17.92
CA VAL A 114 -2.76 8.41 17.69
C VAL A 114 -3.46 8.94 18.94
N LYS A 115 -2.83 9.89 19.62
CA LYS A 115 -3.28 10.41 20.92
C LYS A 115 -3.52 11.93 20.86
N GLY A 116 -3.97 12.51 21.98
CA GLY A 116 -4.18 13.95 22.12
C GLY A 116 -5.38 14.46 21.30
N ALA A 117 -5.40 15.78 21.06
CA ALA A 117 -6.48 16.45 20.33
C ALA A 117 -6.65 15.86 18.92
N PHE A 118 -5.54 15.60 18.23
CA PHE A 118 -5.57 14.93 16.93
C PHE A 118 -6.15 13.51 16.99
N GLY A 119 -5.80 12.72 18.01
CA GLY A 119 -6.41 11.39 18.17
C GLY A 119 -7.92 11.42 18.37
N GLN A 120 -8.42 12.39 19.15
CA GLN A 120 -9.86 12.60 19.35
C GLN A 120 -10.55 13.02 18.04
N TRP A 121 -9.96 13.98 17.32
CA TRP A 121 -10.47 14.44 16.03
C TRP A 121 -10.43 13.33 14.97
N ASN A 122 -9.33 12.59 14.86
CA ASN A 122 -9.19 11.48 13.92
C ASN A 122 -10.21 10.38 14.19
N THR A 123 -10.42 10.02 15.46
CA THR A 123 -11.42 9.01 15.84
C THR A 123 -12.82 9.46 15.46
N SER A 124 -13.21 10.70 15.75
CA SER A 124 -14.54 11.21 15.38
C SER A 124 -14.78 11.21 13.86
N MET A 125 -13.73 11.37 13.06
CA MET A 125 -13.82 11.36 11.60
C MET A 125 -13.88 9.95 10.99
N ILE A 126 -13.13 8.98 11.54
CA ILE A 126 -12.90 7.68 10.88
C ILE A 126 -12.97 6.43 11.77
N GLU A 127 -13.59 6.49 12.95
CA GLU A 127 -13.69 5.35 13.89
C GLU A 127 -14.11 4.02 13.24
N SER A 128 -15.17 4.05 12.42
CA SER A 128 -15.65 2.86 11.71
C SER A 128 -14.62 2.30 10.72
N SER A 129 -13.83 3.18 10.11
CA SER A 129 -12.75 2.85 9.20
C SER A 129 -11.53 2.27 9.92
N ILE A 130 -11.20 2.78 11.11
CA ILE A 130 -10.15 2.23 11.98
C ILE A 130 -10.55 0.82 12.41
N THR A 131 -11.77 0.64 12.92
CA THR A 131 -12.27 -0.64 13.43
C THR A 131 -12.19 -1.74 12.38
N LYS A 132 -12.64 -1.46 11.15
CA LYS A 132 -12.54 -2.42 10.03
C LYS A 132 -11.08 -2.74 9.68
N ARG A 133 -10.21 -1.72 9.66
CA ARG A 133 -8.80 -1.89 9.29
C ARG A 133 -7.96 -2.57 10.37
N LYS A 134 -8.37 -2.53 11.65
CA LYS A 134 -7.78 -3.37 12.70
C LYS A 134 -7.92 -4.86 12.37
N VAL A 135 -9.10 -5.27 11.88
CA VAL A 135 -9.37 -6.67 11.51
C VAL A 135 -8.53 -7.10 10.32
N THR A 136 -8.49 -6.30 9.25
CA THR A 136 -7.71 -6.65 8.04
C THR A 136 -6.21 -6.61 8.28
N ALA A 137 -5.71 -5.62 9.04
CA ALA A 137 -4.30 -5.57 9.43
C ALA A 137 -3.90 -6.75 10.31
N LYS A 138 -4.78 -7.20 11.22
CA LYS A 138 -4.53 -8.40 12.03
C LYS A 138 -4.39 -9.65 11.15
N ALA A 139 -5.26 -9.86 10.16
CA ALA A 139 -5.16 -10.99 9.25
C ALA A 139 -3.81 -11.05 8.51
N ILE A 140 -3.32 -9.91 8.03
CA ILE A 140 -1.99 -9.83 7.41
C ILE A 140 -0.87 -10.13 8.41
N LYS A 141 -0.93 -9.57 9.63
CA LYS A 141 0.09 -9.80 10.66
C LYS A 141 0.17 -11.27 11.12
N ASP A 142 -0.97 -11.94 11.19
CA ASP A 142 -1.08 -13.34 11.57
C ASP A 142 -0.64 -14.30 10.44
N SER A 143 -0.50 -13.81 9.20
CA SER A 143 -0.03 -14.60 8.05
C SER A 143 1.50 -14.84 8.06
N ASP A 144 1.95 -15.74 7.17
CA ASP A 144 3.36 -16.01 6.93
C ASP A 144 4.01 -15.02 5.93
N LEU A 145 3.25 -14.04 5.44
CA LEU A 145 3.74 -13.04 4.49
C LEU A 145 4.91 -12.23 5.06
N THR A 146 5.82 -11.85 4.17
CA THR A 146 6.84 -10.81 4.42
C THR A 146 6.18 -9.46 4.20
N TYR A 147 5.28 -9.09 5.12
CA TYR A 147 4.47 -7.89 4.98
C TYR A 147 5.22 -6.61 5.35
N THR A 148 4.80 -5.49 4.77
CA THR A 148 5.02 -4.13 5.27
C THR A 148 3.67 -3.42 5.30
N LEU A 149 3.18 -3.07 6.48
CA LEU A 149 1.94 -2.31 6.62
C LEU A 149 2.25 -0.81 6.72
N LEU A 150 1.55 0.00 5.94
CA LEU A 150 1.70 1.45 5.92
C LEU A 150 0.50 2.10 6.61
N ARG A 151 0.66 2.52 7.86
CA ARG A 151 -0.34 3.27 8.64
C ARG A 151 -0.26 4.73 8.21
N LEU A 152 -1.08 5.10 7.24
CA LEU A 152 -0.97 6.40 6.58
C LEU A 152 -1.65 7.49 7.40
N ALA A 153 -0.98 8.64 7.52
CA ALA A 153 -1.58 9.90 7.95
C ALA A 153 -2.64 10.39 6.94
N TRP A 154 -3.27 11.54 7.20
CA TRP A 154 -4.26 12.08 6.28
C TRP A 154 -3.66 12.47 4.93
N LEU A 155 -4.25 11.96 3.86
CA LEU A 155 -3.69 12.05 2.52
C LEU A 155 -4.12 13.30 1.77
N TYR A 156 -3.14 14.03 1.25
CA TYR A 156 -3.34 15.14 0.32
C TYR A 156 -2.40 15.02 -0.88
N ASP A 157 -2.54 15.91 -1.85
CA ASP A 157 -1.70 15.94 -3.04
C ASP A 157 -0.91 17.26 -3.07
N LYS A 158 0.39 17.16 -3.30
CA LYS A 158 1.26 18.30 -3.53
C LYS A 158 2.45 17.89 -4.39
N ASP A 159 2.46 18.41 -5.61
CA ASP A 159 3.48 18.05 -6.59
C ASP A 159 4.89 18.36 -6.08
N GLY A 160 5.80 17.42 -6.33
CA GLY A 160 7.20 17.51 -5.89
C GLY A 160 7.43 17.25 -4.40
N ASN A 161 6.39 17.10 -3.57
CA ASN A 161 6.58 16.77 -2.16
C ASN A 161 6.54 15.26 -1.95
N THR A 162 7.70 14.64 -1.87
CA THR A 162 7.89 13.21 -1.56
C THR A 162 8.46 12.97 -0.16
N ASN A 163 8.42 13.98 0.71
CA ASN A 163 8.99 13.86 2.06
C ASN A 163 8.08 13.03 2.96
N TYR A 164 8.67 12.04 3.63
CA TYR A 164 8.01 11.25 4.66
C TYR A 164 8.98 10.98 5.82
N GLU A 165 8.41 10.72 6.98
CA GLU A 165 9.08 10.07 8.11
C GLU A 165 8.32 8.81 8.52
N LEU A 166 9.02 7.92 9.23
CA LEU A 166 8.50 6.64 9.65
C LEU A 166 8.51 6.51 11.17
N THR A 167 7.41 6.01 11.72
CA THR A 167 7.31 5.60 13.12
C THR A 167 7.09 4.09 13.22
N GLN A 168 7.72 3.44 14.19
CA GLN A 168 7.58 2.00 14.40
C GLN A 168 6.25 1.67 15.09
N SER A 169 5.90 0.38 15.07
CA SER A 169 4.80 -0.12 15.90
C SER A 169 5.13 0.07 17.39
N GLY A 170 4.16 0.55 18.16
CA GLY A 170 4.34 0.88 19.59
C GLY A 170 4.87 2.29 19.87
N GLU A 171 5.34 3.02 18.84
CA GLU A 171 5.70 4.43 18.98
C GLU A 171 4.48 5.34 18.77
N PRO A 172 4.44 6.53 19.41
CA PRO A 172 3.45 7.55 19.07
C PRO A 172 3.51 7.91 17.59
N PHE A 173 2.36 8.13 16.96
CA PHE A 173 2.31 8.54 15.55
C PHE A 173 2.90 9.94 15.35
N GLY A 174 3.69 10.13 14.29
CA GLY A 174 4.60 11.29 14.15
C GLY A 174 4.02 12.56 13.53
N GLY A 175 2.83 12.51 12.92
CA GLY A 175 2.27 13.67 12.23
C GLY A 175 0.84 13.47 11.75
N THR A 176 0.22 14.53 11.24
CA THR A 176 -1.23 14.54 10.92
C THR A 176 -1.54 14.27 9.46
N GLU A 177 -0.60 14.57 8.56
CA GLU A 177 -0.82 14.51 7.12
C GLU A 177 0.39 13.98 6.37
N VAL A 178 0.17 13.51 5.13
CA VAL A 178 1.23 13.08 4.22
C VAL A 178 0.73 13.15 2.77
N THR A 179 1.64 13.42 1.84
CA THR A 179 1.28 13.42 0.42
C THR A 179 1.16 12.00 -0.12
N ARG A 180 0.26 11.80 -1.09
CA ARG A 180 0.19 10.54 -1.84
C ARG A 180 1.49 10.27 -2.62
N GLN A 181 2.17 11.33 -3.07
CA GLN A 181 3.47 11.28 -3.73
C GLN A 181 4.57 10.74 -2.81
N ALA A 182 4.59 11.12 -1.53
CA ALA A 182 5.55 10.61 -0.55
C ALA A 182 5.28 9.13 -0.22
N VAL A 183 4.00 8.75 -0.08
CA VAL A 183 3.62 7.34 0.11
C VAL A 183 4.04 6.49 -1.10
N ALA A 184 3.83 6.98 -2.32
CA ALA A 184 4.30 6.33 -3.54
C ALA A 184 5.82 6.15 -3.53
N GLN A 185 6.59 7.17 -3.14
CA GLN A 185 8.04 7.07 -3.06
C GLN A 185 8.48 6.03 -2.01
N LEU A 186 7.87 6.00 -0.83
CA LEU A 186 8.14 4.97 0.17
C LEU A 186 7.89 3.56 -0.37
N ILE A 187 6.83 3.34 -1.14
CA ILE A 187 6.56 2.03 -1.75
C ILE A 187 7.66 1.65 -2.75
N VAL A 188 8.15 2.59 -3.56
CA VAL A 188 9.31 2.37 -4.45
C VAL A 188 10.54 2.00 -3.62
N ASP A 189 10.80 2.71 -2.53
CA ASP A 189 11.95 2.48 -1.65
C ASP A 189 11.88 1.10 -0.98
N ILE A 190 10.69 0.65 -0.57
CA ILE A 190 10.47 -0.70 -0.02
C ILE A 190 10.67 -1.77 -1.09
N LEU A 191 10.18 -1.57 -2.31
CA LEU A 191 10.29 -2.55 -3.38
C LEU A 191 11.73 -2.71 -3.90
N ASN A 192 12.57 -1.68 -3.77
CA ASN A 192 14.00 -1.70 -4.09
C ASN A 192 14.90 -2.13 -2.92
N ASP A 193 14.34 -2.37 -1.72
CA ASP A 193 15.12 -2.79 -0.56
C ASP A 193 15.34 -4.31 -0.54
N ASP A 194 16.57 -4.73 -0.83
CA ASP A 194 16.99 -6.14 -0.70
C ASP A 194 17.46 -6.50 0.72
N SER A 195 17.61 -5.49 1.62
CA SER A 195 18.12 -5.68 2.98
C SER A 195 17.11 -6.31 3.95
N ARG A 196 15.83 -6.35 3.56
CA ARG A 196 14.69 -6.77 4.39
C ARG A 196 14.45 -5.88 5.61
N LYS A 197 14.92 -4.63 5.62
CA LYS A 197 14.73 -3.73 6.79
C LYS A 197 13.25 -3.41 7.07
N TYR A 198 12.40 -3.52 6.05
CA TYR A 198 10.96 -3.32 6.15
C TYR A 198 10.16 -4.61 6.42
N ALA A 199 10.82 -5.78 6.43
CA ALA A 199 10.15 -7.06 6.58
C ALA A 199 9.41 -7.18 7.91
N ARG A 200 8.13 -7.57 7.83
CA ARG A 200 7.19 -7.75 8.95
C ARG A 200 7.08 -6.50 9.84
N LYS A 201 7.15 -5.32 9.24
CA LYS A 201 6.97 -4.03 9.93
C LYS A 201 5.57 -3.46 9.72
N SER A 202 5.10 -2.71 10.73
CA SER A 202 3.96 -1.79 10.58
C SER A 202 4.44 -0.37 10.87
N LEU A 203 4.51 0.43 9.82
CA LEU A 203 5.16 1.73 9.81
C LEU A 203 4.07 2.81 9.77
N GLY A 204 4.10 3.73 10.72
CA GLY A 204 3.40 4.99 10.59
C GLY A 204 4.10 5.83 9.53
N VAL A 205 3.33 6.47 8.65
CA VAL A 205 3.85 7.28 7.55
C VAL A 205 3.20 8.64 7.60
N ASN A 206 4.00 9.66 7.86
CA ASN A 206 3.57 11.05 7.93
C ASN A 206 4.59 11.98 7.27
N GLU A 207 4.18 13.21 6.94
CA GLU A 207 5.08 14.27 6.53
C GLU A 207 5.75 14.88 7.77
N PRO A 208 7.07 15.15 7.74
CA PRO A 208 7.77 15.78 8.86
C PRO A 208 7.18 17.15 9.22
N ASN A 209 7.25 17.51 10.50
CA ASN A 209 6.80 18.81 11.03
C ASN A 209 5.28 19.09 10.86
N THR A 210 4.44 18.03 10.87
CA THR A 210 2.98 18.15 10.77
C THR A 210 2.24 17.79 12.06
N ASN A 211 2.84 18.09 13.21
CA ASN A 211 2.26 17.85 14.54
C ASN A 211 1.17 18.89 14.88
N PHE A 212 0.02 18.75 14.24
CA PHE A 212 -1.14 19.63 14.38
C PHE A 212 -2.27 18.95 15.15
N ASP A 213 -3.33 19.71 15.49
CA ASP A 213 -4.55 19.14 16.08
C ASP A 213 -5.46 18.47 15.03
N LYS A 214 -5.28 18.81 13.75
CA LYS A 214 -5.95 18.24 12.57
C LYS A 214 -5.11 18.53 11.32
N PRO A 215 -5.32 17.82 10.19
CA PRO A 215 -4.61 18.11 8.94
C PRO A 215 -4.85 19.55 8.49
N SER A 216 -3.88 20.14 7.79
CA SER A 216 -3.88 21.56 7.39
C SER A 216 -5.03 21.96 6.46
N PHE A 217 -5.66 20.97 5.82
CA PHE A 217 -6.75 21.12 4.84
C PHE A 217 -8.15 20.87 5.43
N TYR A 218 -8.29 20.87 6.76
CA TYR A 218 -9.55 20.75 7.49
C TYR A 218 -9.92 22.00 8.28
#